data_AF-C0QGN0-F1
#
_entry.id   AF-C0QGN0-F1
#
_cell.length_a   1.000
_cell.length_b   1.000
_cell.length_c   1.000
_cell.angle_alpha   90.00
_cell.angle_beta   90.00
_cell.angle_gamma   90.00
#
_symmetry.space_group_name_H-M   'P 1'
#
loop_
_entity.id
_entity.type
_entity.pdbx_description
1 polymer ?
#
loop_
_entity_poly.entity_id
_entity_poly.type
_entity_poly.pdbx_seq_one_letter_code
_entity_poly.pdbx_strand_id
1 'polypeptide(L)'
;MRKNTEEMFVKAFEIYHSKEKDIDPLIKMGMNENSAKDTIRCFGKLLKGESPSRRVQLSLIKFLLQELYTNNRREDLGNVLRALDKHYEIRSKRYGESNESGQMLIDKYTKKLYGHKVSRFFAYHGPQNPESFDYKGGYGVSQESKWSKVNDDDLVYVIQNVYEKFEFCGIYRILSHYKNEHIGSKNHFRFQLEDITCLINPIDINEDLCGRRLPQLEKPANWSNFKRHFCSQGATFRNPLSSEVFQVLDSLLPDKRPFQFAEEISENEEMLFFEGAKQTVTINKYERDHNARKACIEYHGYNCKVCGFDFEKTYGELGRNYIHVHHLIPLSKIGKEYSINPQTDLIPVCPNCHAMLHKSENPNDLYSLKKMIQK
;
A
#
# COMPACT_ATOMS: atom_id res chain seq x y z
N MET A 1 -0.15 28.64 -35.42
CA MET A 1 -0.17 27.16 -35.23
C MET A 1 -1.29 26.81 -34.25
N ARG A 2 -2.23 25.94 -34.61
CA ARG A 2 -3.20 25.39 -33.65
C ARG A 2 -2.41 24.61 -32.59
N LYS A 3 -2.65 24.87 -31.30
CA LYS A 3 -2.02 24.11 -30.21
C LYS A 3 -2.67 22.72 -30.16
N ASN A 4 -1.87 21.67 -30.02
CA ASN A 4 -2.38 20.32 -29.80
C ASN A 4 -3.17 20.28 -28.48
N THR A 5 -4.36 19.67 -28.51
CA THR A 5 -5.21 19.51 -27.33
C THR A 5 -4.81 18.26 -26.53
N GLU A 6 -5.26 18.18 -25.29
CA GLU A 6 -5.05 17.01 -24.42
C GLU A 6 -5.65 15.73 -25.04
N GLU A 7 -6.83 15.82 -25.65
CA GLU A 7 -7.48 14.71 -26.37
C GLU A 7 -6.61 14.14 -27.50
N MET A 8 -5.90 15.00 -28.22
CA MET A 8 -4.98 14.55 -29.27
C MET A 8 -3.78 13.80 -28.70
N PHE A 9 -3.31 14.16 -27.49
CA PHE A 9 -2.24 13.41 -26.81
C PHE A 9 -2.73 12.06 -26.27
N VAL A 10 -3.94 12.00 -25.72
CA VAL A 10 -4.60 10.73 -25.35
C VAL A 10 -4.64 9.80 -26.57
N LYS A 11 -5.20 10.28 -27.68
CA LYS A 11 -5.29 9.49 -28.92
C LYS A 11 -3.92 9.06 -29.44
N ALA A 12 -2.93 9.95 -29.40
CA ALA A 12 -1.57 9.61 -29.84
C ALA A 12 -0.91 8.56 -28.94
N PHE A 13 -1.20 8.58 -27.63
CA PHE A 13 -0.70 7.60 -26.68
C PHE A 13 -1.35 6.22 -26.86
N GLU A 14 -2.66 6.17 -27.17
CA GLU A 14 -3.36 4.95 -27.59
C GLU A 14 -2.74 4.36 -28.85
N ILE A 15 -2.53 5.20 -29.88
CA ILE A 15 -1.89 4.78 -31.14
C ILE A 15 -0.47 4.26 -30.86
N TYR A 16 0.28 4.90 -29.96
CA TYR A 16 1.60 4.42 -29.54
C TYR A 16 1.55 3.02 -28.88
N HIS A 17 0.46 2.60 -28.25
CA HIS A 17 0.32 1.24 -27.72
C HIS A 17 -0.33 0.26 -28.73
N SER A 18 -1.01 0.77 -29.75
CA SER A 18 -1.62 -0.03 -30.81
C SER A 18 -0.57 -0.74 -31.69
N LYS A 19 -0.97 -1.84 -32.34
CA LYS A 19 -0.13 -2.56 -33.32
C LYS A 19 -0.02 -1.84 -34.66
N GLU A 20 -1.09 -1.21 -35.12
CA GLU A 20 -1.21 -0.67 -36.48
C GLU A 20 -0.56 0.71 -36.64
N LYS A 21 -0.33 1.46 -35.55
CA LYS A 21 0.28 2.81 -35.54
C LYS A 21 -0.39 3.79 -36.52
N ASP A 22 -1.67 3.61 -36.82
CA ASP A 22 -2.43 4.47 -37.72
C ASP A 22 -2.59 5.87 -37.12
N ILE A 23 -2.13 6.88 -37.86
CA ILE A 23 -2.16 8.29 -37.44
C ILE A 23 -3.33 9.07 -38.05
N ASP A 24 -4.11 8.48 -38.95
CA ASP A 24 -5.26 9.12 -39.59
C ASP A 24 -6.26 9.71 -38.59
N PRO A 25 -6.56 9.06 -37.44
CA PRO A 25 -7.41 9.65 -36.42
C PRO A 25 -6.88 11.01 -35.90
N LEU A 26 -5.56 11.15 -35.73
CA LEU A 26 -4.95 12.40 -35.27
C LEU A 26 -5.04 13.50 -36.33
N ILE A 27 -4.87 13.14 -37.60
CA ILE A 27 -4.99 14.09 -38.72
C ILE A 27 -6.42 14.60 -38.82
N LYS A 28 -7.42 13.72 -38.67
CA LYS A 28 -8.84 14.09 -38.61
C LYS A 28 -9.16 15.02 -37.43
N MET A 29 -8.49 14.84 -36.30
CA MET A 29 -8.56 15.76 -35.14
C MET A 29 -7.82 17.10 -35.38
N GLY A 30 -7.21 17.30 -36.55
CA GLY A 30 -6.52 18.52 -36.95
C GLY A 30 -5.04 18.58 -36.57
N MET A 31 -4.43 17.45 -36.19
CA MET A 31 -2.98 17.37 -35.97
C MET A 31 -2.25 17.38 -37.30
N ASN A 32 -1.18 18.17 -37.41
CA ASN A 32 -0.30 18.05 -38.56
C ASN A 32 0.37 16.66 -38.58
N GLU A 33 0.46 16.02 -39.74
CA GLU A 33 1.02 14.67 -39.91
C GLU A 33 2.42 14.52 -39.29
N ASN A 34 3.32 15.47 -39.54
CA ASN A 34 4.68 15.44 -38.96
C ASN A 34 4.63 15.57 -37.44
N SER A 35 3.70 16.37 -36.92
CA SER A 35 3.50 16.50 -35.46
C SER A 35 2.98 15.20 -34.84
N ALA A 36 2.04 14.51 -35.50
CA ALA A 36 1.52 13.22 -35.04
C ALA A 36 2.64 12.17 -34.95
N LYS A 37 3.43 12.02 -36.02
CA LYS A 37 4.60 11.11 -36.05
C LYS A 37 5.64 11.49 -34.99
N ASP A 38 5.94 12.78 -34.85
CA ASP A 38 6.90 13.27 -33.86
C ASP A 38 6.44 13.02 -32.43
N THR A 39 5.16 13.23 -32.12
CA THR A 39 4.57 12.97 -30.79
C THR A 39 4.68 11.50 -30.41
N ILE A 40 4.25 10.58 -31.30
CA ILE A 40 4.32 9.13 -31.06
C ILE A 40 5.77 8.68 -30.86
N ARG A 41 6.69 9.17 -31.69
CA ARG A 41 8.13 8.89 -31.56
C ARG A 41 8.70 9.44 -30.25
N CYS A 42 8.25 10.61 -29.82
CA CYS A 42 8.66 11.23 -28.56
C CYS A 42 8.25 10.36 -27.37
N PHE A 43 7.00 9.87 -27.33
CA PHE A 43 6.55 8.93 -26.30
C PHE A 43 7.44 7.70 -26.24
N GLY A 44 7.73 7.08 -27.38
CA GLY A 44 8.59 5.89 -27.43
C GLY A 44 9.98 6.12 -26.86
N LYS A 45 10.61 7.27 -27.13
CA LYS A 45 11.91 7.61 -26.55
C LYS A 45 11.82 7.83 -25.04
N LEU A 46 10.89 8.67 -24.61
CA LEU A 46 10.75 9.03 -23.19
C LEU A 46 10.44 7.80 -22.32
N LEU A 47 9.55 6.92 -22.76
CA LEU A 47 9.19 5.69 -22.04
C LEU A 47 10.37 4.71 -21.92
N LYS A 48 11.28 4.71 -22.89
CA LYS A 48 12.54 3.93 -22.85
C LYS A 48 13.65 4.60 -22.03
N GLY A 49 13.42 5.79 -21.47
CA GLY A 49 14.45 6.53 -20.75
C GLY A 49 15.42 7.29 -21.67
N GLU A 50 15.09 7.44 -22.95
CA GLU A 50 15.93 8.09 -23.95
C GLU A 50 15.56 9.56 -24.15
N SER A 51 16.57 10.43 -24.25
CA SER A 51 16.36 11.85 -24.50
C SER A 51 15.95 12.11 -25.97
N PRO A 52 14.83 12.83 -26.23
CA PRO A 52 14.49 13.27 -27.57
C PRO A 52 15.50 14.30 -28.11
N SER A 53 15.73 14.28 -29.43
CA SER A 53 16.66 15.22 -30.08
C SER A 53 16.06 16.60 -30.32
N ARG A 54 14.74 16.67 -30.49
CA ARG A 54 13.97 17.92 -30.65
C ARG A 54 13.36 18.36 -29.33
N ARG A 55 13.10 19.65 -29.18
CA ARG A 55 12.44 20.23 -28.00
C ARG A 55 11.08 19.55 -27.79
N VAL A 56 10.85 19.07 -26.57
CA VAL A 56 9.56 18.47 -26.18
C VAL A 56 8.60 19.58 -25.74
N GLN A 57 7.35 19.51 -26.19
CA GLN A 57 6.31 20.45 -25.78
C GLN A 57 5.92 20.24 -24.31
N LEU A 58 5.79 21.34 -23.55
CA LEU A 58 5.41 21.28 -22.13
C LEU A 58 4.04 20.61 -21.90
N SER A 59 3.09 20.81 -22.82
CA SER A 59 1.78 20.16 -22.78
C SER A 59 1.87 18.64 -22.89
N LEU A 60 2.74 18.13 -23.76
CA LEU A 60 3.01 16.69 -23.89
C LEU A 60 3.63 16.13 -22.60
N ILE A 61 4.59 16.84 -22.01
CA ILE A 61 5.21 16.44 -20.74
C ILE A 61 4.17 16.38 -19.63
N LYS A 62 3.34 17.42 -19.51
CA LYS A 62 2.28 17.49 -18.49
C LYS A 62 1.30 16.32 -18.63
N PHE A 63 0.83 16.06 -19.85
CA PHE A 63 -0.02 14.91 -20.16
C PHE A 63 0.63 13.60 -19.75
N LEU A 64 1.85 13.32 -20.26
CA LEU A 64 2.50 12.02 -20.08
C LEU A 64 2.82 11.73 -18.60
N LEU A 65 3.33 12.72 -17.85
CA LEU A 65 3.61 12.55 -16.43
C LEU A 65 2.33 12.30 -15.63
N GLN A 66 1.24 13.00 -15.96
CA GLN A 66 -0.06 12.81 -15.30
C GLN A 66 -0.66 11.44 -15.63
N GLU A 67 -0.63 11.03 -16.88
CA GLU A 67 -1.13 9.74 -17.37
C GLU A 67 -0.43 8.57 -16.67
N LEU A 68 0.91 8.58 -16.66
CA LEU A 68 1.70 7.52 -16.04
C LEU A 68 1.53 7.47 -14.52
N TYR A 69 1.43 8.63 -13.87
CA TYR A 69 1.20 8.71 -12.44
C TYR A 69 -0.19 8.20 -12.05
N THR A 70 -1.24 8.65 -12.75
CA THR A 70 -2.64 8.31 -12.44
C THR A 70 -2.91 6.81 -12.64
N ASN A 71 -2.27 6.21 -13.64
CA ASN A 71 -2.37 4.78 -13.92
C ASN A 71 -1.28 3.93 -13.22
N ASN A 72 -0.61 4.48 -12.21
CA ASN A 72 0.40 3.79 -11.39
C ASN A 72 1.54 3.10 -12.18
N ARG A 73 1.92 3.63 -13.34
CA ARG A 73 3.03 3.12 -14.17
C ARG A 73 4.37 3.64 -13.67
N ARG A 74 4.78 3.19 -12.48
CA ARG A 74 5.95 3.72 -11.74
C ARG A 74 7.27 3.60 -12.49
N GLU A 75 7.54 2.46 -13.13
CA GLU A 75 8.78 2.24 -13.88
C GLU A 75 8.89 3.20 -15.07
N ASP A 76 7.83 3.30 -15.87
CA ASP A 76 7.76 4.21 -17.00
C ASP A 76 7.84 5.67 -16.56
N LEU A 77 7.18 6.05 -15.47
CA LEU A 77 7.29 7.39 -14.90
C LEU A 77 8.75 7.69 -14.51
N GLY A 78 9.45 6.72 -13.93
CA GLY A 78 10.88 6.82 -13.61
C GLY A 78 11.77 6.95 -14.85
N ASN A 79 11.45 6.23 -15.93
CA ASN A 79 12.14 6.34 -17.21
C ASN A 79 11.95 7.73 -17.83
N VAL A 80 10.70 8.20 -17.89
CA VAL A 80 10.34 9.51 -18.45
C VAL A 80 11.01 10.64 -17.67
N LEU A 81 10.99 10.62 -16.34
CA LEU A 81 11.62 11.65 -15.51
C LEU A 81 13.13 11.74 -15.78
N ARG A 82 13.84 10.60 -15.82
CA ARG A 82 15.27 10.55 -16.17
C ARG A 82 15.55 11.05 -17.58
N ALA A 83 14.70 10.67 -18.55
CA ALA A 83 14.84 11.10 -19.94
C ALA A 83 14.67 12.62 -20.11
N LEU A 84 13.70 13.21 -19.39
CA LEU A 84 13.40 14.64 -19.42
C LEU A 84 14.47 15.48 -18.72
N ASP A 85 14.97 15.02 -17.57
CA ASP A 85 16.06 15.69 -16.84
C ASP A 85 17.32 15.79 -17.71
N LYS A 86 17.73 14.64 -18.29
CA LYS A 86 18.81 14.59 -19.29
C LYS A 86 18.53 15.46 -20.51
N HIS A 87 17.28 15.50 -20.99
CA HIS A 87 16.90 16.34 -22.12
C HIS A 87 17.13 17.82 -21.84
N TYR A 88 16.67 18.32 -20.69
CA TYR A 88 16.85 19.72 -20.34
C TYR A 88 18.30 20.10 -20.05
N GLU A 89 19.09 19.19 -19.48
CA GLU A 89 20.53 19.38 -19.34
C GLU A 89 21.20 19.60 -20.71
N ILE A 90 20.89 18.75 -21.70
CA ILE A 90 21.40 18.87 -23.08
C ILE A 90 20.94 20.17 -23.74
N ARG A 91 19.67 20.54 -23.57
CA ARG A 91 19.10 21.76 -24.19
C ARG A 91 19.70 23.02 -23.61
N SER A 92 19.86 23.07 -22.28
CA SER A 92 20.52 24.17 -21.58
C SER A 92 21.96 24.33 -22.06
N LYS A 93 22.75 23.24 -22.05
CA LYS A 93 24.16 23.26 -22.46
C LYS A 93 24.38 23.63 -23.93
N ARG A 94 23.57 23.13 -24.86
CA ARG A 94 23.80 23.31 -26.31
C ARG A 94 23.13 24.56 -26.89
N TYR A 95 22.02 25.01 -26.31
CA TYR A 95 21.17 26.04 -26.91
C TYR A 95 20.83 27.20 -25.95
N GLY A 96 21.29 27.17 -24.69
CA GLY A 96 21.04 28.23 -23.71
C GLY A 96 19.56 28.39 -23.33
N GLU A 97 18.77 27.32 -23.43
CA GLU A 97 17.31 27.38 -23.23
C GLU A 97 16.92 27.33 -21.75
N SER A 98 16.04 28.24 -21.33
CA SER A 98 15.35 28.13 -20.04
C SER A 98 14.29 27.02 -20.09
N ASN A 99 14.35 26.13 -19.10
CA ASN A 99 13.47 24.97 -18.98
C ASN A 99 12.71 24.94 -17.63
N GLU A 100 12.60 26.09 -16.97
CA GLU A 100 12.11 26.21 -15.59
C GLU A 100 10.75 25.51 -15.35
N SER A 101 9.74 25.79 -16.18
CA SER A 101 8.42 25.15 -16.04
C SER A 101 8.46 23.63 -16.25
N GLY A 102 9.36 23.16 -17.09
CA GLY A 102 9.59 21.73 -17.30
C GLY A 102 10.26 21.09 -16.09
N GLN A 103 11.30 21.74 -15.55
CA GLN A 103 12.00 21.28 -14.35
C GLN A 103 11.06 21.23 -13.15
N MET A 104 10.19 22.24 -12.96
CA MET A 104 9.16 22.21 -11.91
C MET A 104 8.23 20.99 -12.01
N LEU A 105 7.88 20.55 -13.23
CA LEU A 105 7.10 19.33 -13.42
C LEU A 105 7.92 18.08 -13.07
N ILE A 106 9.19 18.03 -13.48
CA ILE A 106 10.10 16.93 -13.13
C ILE A 106 10.22 16.84 -11.61
N ASP A 107 10.50 17.94 -10.91
CA ASP A 107 10.65 17.97 -9.45
C ASP A 107 9.36 17.55 -8.75
N LYS A 108 8.20 18.06 -9.20
CA LYS A 108 6.87 17.68 -8.68
C LYS A 108 6.64 16.18 -8.79
N TYR A 109 6.87 15.59 -9.96
CA TYR A 109 6.60 14.17 -10.20
C TYR A 109 7.71 13.25 -9.67
N THR A 110 8.94 13.75 -9.54
CA THR A 110 10.04 13.09 -8.82
C THR A 110 9.72 13.02 -7.34
N LYS A 111 9.19 14.10 -6.74
CA LYS A 111 8.67 14.05 -5.36
C LYS A 111 7.52 13.06 -5.23
N LYS A 112 6.60 13.00 -6.20
CA LYS A 112 5.51 12.00 -6.18
C LYS A 112 5.99 10.56 -6.36
N LEU A 113 7.03 10.33 -7.18
CA LEU A 113 7.55 8.99 -7.46
C LEU A 113 8.50 8.49 -6.38
N TYR A 114 9.37 9.38 -5.88
CA TYR A 114 10.50 9.08 -5.00
C TYR A 114 10.48 9.83 -3.65
N GLY A 115 9.69 10.90 -3.51
CA GLY A 115 9.83 11.90 -2.45
C GLY A 115 8.73 11.93 -1.41
N HIS A 116 8.73 10.95 -0.52
CA HIS A 116 9.32 11.12 0.81
C HIS A 116 9.93 9.77 1.19
N LYS A 117 11.14 9.76 1.78
CA LYS A 117 11.52 8.58 2.59
C LYS A 117 10.46 8.53 3.67
N VAL A 118 9.53 7.58 3.55
CA VAL A 118 8.40 7.40 4.47
C VAL A 118 8.97 7.41 5.88
N SER A 119 8.76 8.54 6.55
CA SER A 119 9.23 8.73 7.90
C SER A 119 8.28 7.99 8.80
N ARG A 120 8.84 7.31 9.78
CA ARG A 120 8.07 6.57 10.77
C ARG A 120 8.12 7.37 12.04
N PHE A 121 6.99 7.81 12.53
CA PHE A 121 6.86 8.45 13.83
C PHE A 121 6.24 7.46 14.81
N PHE A 122 6.26 7.81 16.08
CA PHE A 122 5.39 7.18 17.05
C PHE A 122 4.47 8.22 17.71
N ALA A 123 3.35 7.73 18.21
CA ALA A 123 2.42 8.48 19.01
C ALA A 123 2.03 7.69 20.24
N TYR A 124 2.10 8.33 21.41
CA TYR A 124 1.77 7.72 22.69
C TYR A 124 0.44 8.25 23.24
N HIS A 125 -0.56 7.37 23.26
CA HIS A 125 -1.86 7.58 23.90
C HIS A 125 -1.76 7.21 25.39
N GLY A 126 -1.32 8.18 26.18
CA GLY A 126 -1.00 7.95 27.59
C GLY A 126 -2.22 7.80 28.52
N PRO A 127 -1.98 7.47 29.80
CA PRO A 127 -3.00 7.06 30.77
C PRO A 127 -3.97 8.16 31.21
N GLN A 128 -3.75 9.41 30.78
CA GLN A 128 -4.71 10.50 31.00
C GLN A 128 -5.95 10.36 30.12
N ASN A 129 -5.94 9.45 29.15
CA ASN A 129 -7.06 9.14 28.29
C ASN A 129 -7.70 7.83 28.79
N PRO A 130 -8.93 7.87 29.33
CA PRO A 130 -9.57 6.68 29.90
C PRO A 130 -10.09 5.71 28.83
N GLU A 131 -10.25 6.17 27.59
CA GLU A 131 -10.73 5.38 26.47
C GLU A 131 -9.55 4.86 25.63
N SER A 132 -9.75 3.68 25.01
CA SER A 132 -8.81 3.15 24.02
C SER A 132 -8.67 4.11 22.84
N PHE A 133 -7.50 4.10 22.20
CA PHE A 133 -7.24 4.91 21.02
C PHE A 133 -8.21 4.55 19.87
N ASP A 134 -8.88 5.56 19.32
CA ASP A 134 -9.69 5.45 18.09
C ASP A 134 -9.09 6.34 16.99
N TYR A 135 -8.58 5.71 15.94
CA TYR A 135 -7.93 6.41 14.83
C TYR A 135 -8.92 7.17 13.93
N LYS A 136 -10.23 6.87 13.98
CA LYS A 136 -11.24 7.55 13.14
C LYS A 136 -11.30 9.04 13.43
N GLY A 137 -11.10 9.41 14.68
CA GLY A 137 -10.96 10.81 15.10
C GLY A 137 -9.61 11.43 14.76
N GLY A 138 -8.67 10.67 14.19
CA GLY A 138 -7.29 11.10 13.94
C GLY A 138 -6.45 11.26 15.21
N TYR A 139 -5.20 11.71 15.06
CA TYR A 139 -4.30 11.99 16.19
C TYR A 139 -3.94 13.46 16.27
N GLY A 140 -4.04 14.05 17.47
CA GLY A 140 -3.77 15.47 17.71
C GLY A 140 -2.44 15.74 18.40
N VAL A 141 -1.76 16.82 18.02
CA VAL A 141 -0.57 17.37 18.67
C VAL A 141 -0.80 18.83 19.09
N SER A 142 -0.10 19.26 20.13
CA SER A 142 -0.24 20.62 20.68
C SER A 142 0.64 21.66 20.01
N GLN A 143 1.69 21.25 19.29
CA GLN A 143 2.69 22.13 18.69
C GLN A 143 2.61 22.08 17.16
N GLU A 144 2.50 23.24 16.52
CA GLU A 144 2.47 23.36 15.05
C GLU A 144 3.76 22.82 14.41
N SER A 145 4.91 23.00 15.07
CA SER A 145 6.19 22.46 14.61
C SER A 145 6.21 20.94 14.48
N LYS A 146 5.35 20.23 15.24
CA LYS A 146 5.15 18.78 15.10
C LYS A 146 4.25 18.42 13.94
N TRP A 147 3.24 19.24 13.71
CA TRP A 147 2.28 19.07 12.65
C TRP A 147 2.90 19.34 11.27
N SER A 148 3.55 20.49 11.10
CA SER A 148 4.06 20.94 9.81
C SER A 148 5.27 20.15 9.27
N LYS A 149 5.92 19.31 10.09
CA LYS A 149 7.07 18.50 9.62
C LYS A 149 6.69 17.09 9.15
N VAL A 150 5.49 16.63 9.51
CA VAL A 150 4.99 15.33 9.09
C VAL A 150 4.39 15.51 7.70
N ASN A 151 4.64 14.56 6.81
CA ASN A 151 4.12 14.60 5.45
C ASN A 151 2.95 13.63 5.32
N ASP A 152 2.10 13.88 4.35
CA ASP A 152 1.17 12.85 3.89
C ASP A 152 1.99 11.61 3.44
N ASP A 153 1.42 10.42 3.59
CA ASP A 153 2.06 9.10 3.42
C ASP A 153 3.13 8.71 4.47
N ASP A 154 3.52 9.60 5.40
CA ASP A 154 4.33 9.17 6.55
C ASP A 154 3.54 8.17 7.42
N LEU A 155 4.26 7.35 8.19
CA LEU A 155 3.67 6.32 9.06
C LEU A 155 3.77 6.74 10.51
N VAL A 156 2.76 6.40 11.31
CA VAL A 156 2.77 6.55 12.76
C VAL A 156 2.47 5.21 13.43
N TYR A 157 3.35 4.82 14.35
CA TYR A 157 3.19 3.69 15.25
C TYR A 157 2.48 4.18 16.50
N VAL A 158 1.28 3.67 16.77
CA VAL A 158 0.51 4.12 17.93
C VAL A 158 0.65 3.12 19.07
N ILE A 159 1.12 3.61 20.21
CA ILE A 159 1.23 2.87 21.46
C ILE A 159 0.28 3.52 22.45
N GLN A 160 -0.48 2.73 23.19
CA GLN A 160 -1.33 3.21 24.27
C GLN A 160 -0.91 2.67 25.62
N ASN A 161 -1.29 3.38 26.68
CA ASN A 161 -1.30 2.87 28.03
C ASN A 161 -2.70 3.04 28.61
N VAL A 162 -3.42 1.92 28.70
CA VAL A 162 -4.78 1.84 29.21
C VAL A 162 -4.77 0.79 30.33
N TYR A 163 -5.34 1.13 31.49
CA TYR A 163 -5.35 0.28 32.68
C TYR A 163 -3.96 -0.24 33.12
N GLU A 164 -2.95 0.62 33.08
CA GLU A 164 -1.56 0.31 33.46
C GLU A 164 -0.86 -0.74 32.57
N LYS A 165 -1.45 -1.07 31.41
CA LYS A 165 -0.86 -1.98 30.42
C LYS A 165 -0.48 -1.21 29.16
N PHE A 166 0.68 -1.55 28.60
CA PHE A 166 1.12 -1.01 27.31
C PHE A 166 0.62 -1.90 26.18
N GLU A 167 0.02 -1.28 25.17
CA GLU A 167 -0.50 -1.98 24.00
C GLU A 167 -0.07 -1.27 22.72
N PHE A 168 0.20 -2.04 21.67
CA PHE A 168 0.49 -1.55 20.33
C PHE A 168 -0.78 -1.56 19.49
N CYS A 169 -1.32 -0.37 19.19
CA CYS A 169 -2.58 -0.21 18.47
C CYS A 169 -2.43 -0.42 16.95
N GLY A 170 -1.20 -0.42 16.43
CA GLY A 170 -0.93 -0.64 15.01
C GLY A 170 -0.13 0.48 14.33
N ILE A 171 -0.07 0.40 13.01
CA ILE A 171 0.62 1.35 12.14
C ILE A 171 -0.40 2.04 11.26
N TYR A 172 -0.37 3.36 11.27
CA TYR A 172 -1.30 4.19 10.54
C TYR A 172 -0.55 5.08 9.55
N ARG A 173 -1.15 5.31 8.39
CA ARG A 173 -0.66 6.28 7.39
C ARG A 173 -1.30 7.64 7.63
N ILE A 174 -0.50 8.69 7.52
CA ILE A 174 -0.99 10.08 7.52
C ILE A 174 -1.63 10.36 6.17
N LEU A 175 -2.95 10.58 6.14
CA LEU A 175 -3.68 10.92 4.92
C LEU A 175 -3.68 12.41 4.63
N SER A 176 -3.89 13.20 5.67
CA SER A 176 -4.07 14.64 5.55
C SER A 176 -3.88 15.33 6.90
N HIS A 177 -3.82 16.66 6.83
CA HIS A 177 -3.62 17.56 7.95
C HIS A 177 -4.86 18.44 8.13
N TYR A 178 -5.38 18.56 9.36
CA TYR A 178 -6.50 19.46 9.65
C TYR A 178 -6.37 20.10 11.03
N LYS A 179 -7.04 21.25 11.22
CA LYS A 179 -7.12 21.93 12.51
C LYS A 179 -8.51 21.72 13.10
N ASN A 180 -8.60 21.44 14.39
CA ASN A 180 -9.88 21.40 15.09
C ASN A 180 -10.26 22.83 15.51
N GLU A 181 -11.43 23.30 15.09
CA GLU A 181 -11.86 24.70 15.27
C GLU A 181 -12.32 25.04 16.69
N HIS A 182 -12.40 24.06 17.59
CA HIS A 182 -12.74 24.29 18.99
C HIS A 182 -11.59 25.03 19.72
N ILE A 183 -11.83 26.34 19.95
CA ILE A 183 -10.99 27.24 20.75
C ILE A 183 -10.74 26.60 22.13
N GLY A 184 -9.47 26.31 22.45
CA GLY A 184 -9.05 25.77 23.75
C GLY A 184 -8.70 24.28 23.79
N SER A 185 -8.85 23.51 22.70
CA SER A 185 -8.41 22.11 22.71
C SER A 185 -6.87 22.02 22.74
N LYS A 186 -6.34 21.28 23.73
CA LYS A 186 -4.89 21.15 24.00
C LYS A 186 -4.11 20.49 22.84
N ASN A 187 -4.80 19.93 21.84
CA ASN A 187 -4.27 19.19 20.68
C ASN A 187 -5.04 19.50 19.38
N HIS A 188 -5.11 20.78 18.99
CA HIS A 188 -5.91 21.25 17.86
C HIS A 188 -5.28 20.99 16.48
N PHE A 189 -3.97 20.72 16.41
CA PHE A 189 -3.32 20.31 15.16
C PHE A 189 -3.46 18.80 14.99
N ARG A 190 -4.18 18.34 13.96
CA ARG A 190 -4.57 16.94 13.83
C ARG A 190 -4.13 16.33 12.51
N PHE A 191 -3.91 15.03 12.55
CA PHE A 191 -3.65 14.18 11.40
C PHE A 191 -4.84 13.26 11.17
N GLN A 192 -5.32 13.18 9.93
CA GLN A 192 -6.24 12.13 9.51
C GLN A 192 -5.43 10.86 9.27
N LEU A 193 -5.93 9.73 9.78
CA LEU A 193 -5.22 8.45 9.79
C LEU A 193 -5.95 7.39 8.98
N GLU A 194 -5.18 6.56 8.27
CA GLU A 194 -5.61 5.29 7.68
C GLU A 194 -4.91 4.14 8.41
N ASP A 195 -5.65 3.16 8.92
CA ASP A 195 -5.05 1.96 9.52
C ASP A 195 -4.50 1.04 8.43
N ILE A 196 -3.18 0.81 8.45
CA ILE A 196 -2.46 -0.04 7.50
C ILE A 196 -2.28 -1.47 8.03
N THR A 197 -2.36 -1.64 9.34
CA THR A 197 -2.19 -2.93 9.99
C THR A 197 -3.49 -3.69 10.15
N CYS A 198 -4.63 -2.98 10.22
CA CYS A 198 -5.96 -3.57 10.39
C CYS A 198 -6.00 -4.57 11.55
N LEU A 199 -5.37 -4.21 12.68
CA LEU A 199 -5.34 -5.09 13.86
C LEU A 199 -6.76 -5.24 14.41
N ILE A 200 -7.15 -6.48 14.71
CA ILE A 200 -8.46 -6.76 15.33
C ILE A 200 -8.46 -6.23 16.76
N ASN A 201 -7.37 -6.45 17.49
CA ASN A 201 -7.15 -5.96 18.84
C ASN A 201 -5.73 -5.37 18.96
N PRO A 202 -5.51 -4.36 19.81
CA PRO A 202 -4.17 -3.93 20.20
C PRO A 202 -3.33 -5.10 20.74
N ILE A 203 -2.02 -5.06 20.51
CA ILE A 203 -1.09 -6.13 20.91
C ILE A 203 -0.46 -5.76 22.24
N ASP A 204 -0.57 -6.64 23.25
CA ASP A 204 0.10 -6.46 24.54
C ASP A 204 1.61 -6.31 24.37
N ILE A 205 2.17 -5.23 24.93
CA ILE A 205 3.61 -4.97 24.94
C ILE A 205 4.17 -5.38 26.29
N ASN A 206 5.04 -6.40 26.29
CA ASN A 206 5.90 -6.66 27.43
C ASN A 206 7.03 -5.62 27.48
N GLU A 207 6.93 -4.69 28.44
CA GLU A 207 7.85 -3.55 28.63
C GLU A 207 9.32 -3.98 28.70
N ASP A 208 9.63 -5.03 29.47
CA ASP A 208 11.01 -5.49 29.68
C ASP A 208 11.57 -6.22 28.45
N LEU A 209 10.78 -7.06 27.80
CA LEU A 209 11.20 -7.77 26.59
C LEU A 209 11.41 -6.79 25.44
N CYS A 210 10.46 -5.87 25.22
CA CYS A 210 10.58 -4.85 24.19
C CYS A 210 11.76 -3.90 24.49
N GLY A 211 11.91 -3.49 25.75
CA GLY A 211 13.00 -2.62 26.21
C GLY A 211 14.39 -3.21 25.96
N ARG A 212 14.58 -4.52 26.13
CA ARG A 212 15.85 -5.21 25.85
C ARG A 212 16.23 -5.23 24.37
N ARG A 213 15.26 -5.16 23.46
CA ARG A 213 15.47 -5.20 22.00
C ARG A 213 15.69 -3.80 21.40
N LEU A 214 15.30 -2.74 22.11
CA LEU A 214 15.50 -1.36 21.68
C LEU A 214 16.96 -0.89 21.92
N PRO A 215 17.45 0.08 21.13
CA PRO A 215 18.72 0.76 21.42
C PRO A 215 18.74 1.28 22.86
N GLN A 216 19.86 1.10 23.56
CA GLN A 216 19.96 1.48 24.98
C GLN A 216 20.12 3.00 25.11
N LEU A 217 19.23 3.64 25.87
CA LEU A 217 19.31 5.06 26.20
C LEU A 217 19.77 5.27 27.64
N GLU A 218 20.69 6.19 27.87
CA GLU A 218 21.12 6.57 29.22
C GLU A 218 20.13 7.57 29.85
N LYS A 219 19.58 7.21 31.03
CA LYS A 219 18.70 8.01 31.93
C LYS A 219 17.20 8.15 31.55
N PRO A 220 16.32 8.42 32.54
CA PRO A 220 16.54 8.32 33.99
C PRO A 220 16.45 6.86 34.50
N ALA A 221 17.15 6.57 35.61
CA ALA A 221 17.37 5.22 36.14
C ALA A 221 16.07 4.48 36.54
N ASN A 222 15.02 5.23 36.87
CA ASN A 222 13.72 4.71 37.30
C ASN A 222 12.81 4.27 36.14
N TRP A 223 13.23 4.48 34.89
CA TRP A 223 12.48 4.05 33.71
C TRP A 223 13.14 2.87 33.03
N SER A 224 12.33 1.90 32.61
CA SER A 224 12.77 0.87 31.66
C SER A 224 13.23 1.53 30.35
N ASN A 225 14.03 0.80 29.57
CA ASN A 225 14.45 1.30 28.26
C ASN A 225 13.24 1.58 27.34
N PHE A 226 12.17 0.79 27.42
CA PHE A 226 10.93 1.04 26.68
C PHE A 226 10.31 2.40 27.02
N LYS A 227 10.14 2.70 28.33
CA LYS A 227 9.60 3.98 28.78
C LYS A 227 10.47 5.16 28.36
N ARG A 228 11.80 5.01 28.31
CA ARG A 228 12.73 6.05 27.83
C ARG A 228 12.46 6.44 26.37
N HIS A 229 12.15 5.48 25.51
CA HIS A 229 11.82 5.73 24.10
C HIS A 229 10.43 6.37 23.93
N PHE A 230 9.39 5.83 24.56
CA PHE A 230 8.02 6.14 24.17
C PHE A 230 7.22 6.98 25.17
N CYS A 231 7.60 7.01 26.44
CA CYS A 231 6.81 7.65 27.49
C CYS A 231 7.32 9.04 27.88
N SER A 232 8.42 9.53 27.29
CA SER A 232 8.96 10.84 27.63
C SER A 232 8.02 11.97 27.17
N GLN A 233 7.82 12.97 28.04
CA GLN A 233 6.89 14.06 27.77
C GLN A 233 7.29 14.77 26.47
N GLY A 234 6.31 14.92 25.56
CA GLY A 234 6.51 15.58 24.28
C GLY A 234 7.33 14.78 23.26
N ALA A 235 7.54 13.47 23.45
CA ALA A 235 8.26 12.64 22.49
C ALA A 235 7.42 12.20 21.28
N THR A 236 6.10 12.10 21.42
CA THR A 236 5.16 11.91 20.31
C THR A 236 5.45 12.90 19.16
N PHE A 237 5.64 12.38 17.95
CA PHE A 237 6.03 13.14 16.74
C PHE A 237 7.26 14.06 16.92
N ARG A 238 8.18 13.77 17.86
CA ARG A 238 9.39 14.59 18.06
C ARG A 238 10.40 14.39 16.94
N ASN A 239 10.80 13.17 16.65
CA ASN A 239 11.72 12.83 15.58
C ASN A 239 11.22 11.57 14.87
N PRO A 240 11.57 11.35 13.58
CA PRO A 240 11.40 10.05 12.97
C PRO A 240 12.13 8.97 13.78
N LEU A 241 11.52 7.80 13.90
CA LEU A 241 12.09 6.58 14.44
C LEU A 241 13.27 6.12 13.58
N SER A 242 14.33 5.68 14.24
CA SER A 242 15.43 4.99 13.56
C SER A 242 15.01 3.57 13.14
N SER A 243 15.76 2.98 12.21
CA SER A 243 15.53 1.61 11.74
C SER A 243 15.49 0.58 12.85
N GLU A 244 16.40 0.71 13.81
CA GLU A 244 16.54 -0.19 14.94
C GLU A 244 15.30 -0.13 15.83
N VAL A 245 14.70 1.06 16.00
CA VAL A 245 13.51 1.22 16.83
C VAL A 245 12.26 0.68 16.13
N PHE A 246 12.01 1.08 14.88
CA PHE A 246 10.77 0.63 14.21
C PHE A 246 10.80 -0.85 13.84
N GLN A 247 11.98 -1.47 13.64
CA GLN A 247 12.08 -2.93 13.44
C GLN A 247 11.64 -3.72 14.67
N VAL A 248 11.89 -3.21 15.88
CA VAL A 248 11.38 -3.83 17.12
C VAL A 248 9.86 -3.75 17.16
N LEU A 249 9.28 -2.59 16.83
CA LEU A 249 7.82 -2.43 16.78
C LEU A 249 7.18 -3.27 15.66
N ASP A 250 7.79 -3.33 14.48
CA ASP A 250 7.33 -4.18 13.38
C ASP A 250 7.30 -5.65 13.77
N SER A 251 8.26 -6.11 14.60
CA SER A 251 8.28 -7.49 15.09
C SER A 251 7.22 -7.82 16.14
N LEU A 252 6.50 -6.81 16.65
CA LEU A 252 5.31 -7.05 17.49
C LEU A 252 4.12 -7.45 16.63
N LEU A 253 4.10 -7.06 15.35
CA LEU A 253 3.03 -7.46 14.45
C LEU A 253 3.08 -8.96 14.23
N PRO A 254 1.92 -9.63 14.17
CA PRO A 254 1.88 -10.99 13.65
C PRO A 254 2.45 -10.97 12.24
N ASP A 255 3.25 -11.99 11.89
CA ASP A 255 3.92 -12.08 10.59
C ASP A 255 3.01 -11.60 9.45
N LYS A 256 3.40 -10.52 8.77
CA LYS A 256 2.76 -10.03 7.53
C LYS A 256 3.07 -10.96 6.35
N ARG A 257 2.89 -12.27 6.52
CA ARG A 257 2.40 -13.03 5.39
C ARG A 257 0.89 -12.78 5.40
N PRO A 258 0.25 -12.32 4.30
CA PRO A 258 -1.09 -12.89 4.07
C PRO A 258 -0.91 -14.39 4.27
N PHE A 259 -1.65 -15.03 5.17
CA PHE A 259 -1.49 -16.47 5.44
C PHE A 259 -1.57 -17.23 4.10
N GLN A 260 -0.39 -17.47 3.51
CA GLN A 260 -0.15 -18.28 2.34
C GLN A 260 0.50 -19.51 2.96
N PHE A 261 -0.33 -20.53 3.14
CA PHE A 261 0.11 -21.80 3.68
C PHE A 261 1.22 -22.35 2.78
N ALA A 262 2.18 -23.07 3.36
CA ALA A 262 3.39 -23.59 2.73
C ALA A 262 3.15 -24.53 1.52
N GLU A 263 1.90 -24.80 1.18
CA GLU A 263 1.47 -25.79 0.18
C GLU A 263 1.34 -25.18 -1.23
N GLU A 264 1.61 -23.89 -1.43
CA GLU A 264 1.65 -23.23 -2.75
C GLU A 264 3.07 -23.11 -3.34
N ILE A 265 4.00 -24.03 -2.98
CA ILE A 265 5.30 -24.14 -3.65
C ILE A 265 5.18 -25.28 -4.67
N SER A 266 5.33 -24.95 -5.96
CA SER A 266 5.46 -25.96 -7.01
C SER A 266 6.68 -26.84 -6.74
N GLU A 267 6.45 -28.14 -6.59
CA GLU A 267 7.50 -29.16 -6.51
C GLU A 267 8.34 -29.09 -7.78
N ASN A 268 9.56 -28.58 -7.65
CA ASN A 268 10.76 -29.01 -8.37
C ASN A 268 11.89 -28.01 -8.05
N GLU A 269 12.70 -28.34 -7.05
CA GLU A 269 14.16 -28.11 -7.06
C GLU A 269 14.75 -28.75 -5.79
N GLU A 270 15.79 -29.53 -5.97
CA GLU A 270 16.43 -30.35 -4.94
C GLU A 270 16.86 -29.51 -3.72
N MET A 271 16.49 -29.98 -2.52
CA MET A 271 16.76 -29.30 -1.26
C MET A 271 18.26 -29.27 -0.94
N LEU A 272 18.87 -28.10 -1.11
CA LEU A 272 20.09 -27.72 -0.39
C LEU A 272 19.69 -26.76 0.72
N PHE A 273 19.83 -27.21 1.97
CA PHE A 273 19.49 -26.43 3.16
C PHE A 273 20.61 -25.41 3.48
N PHE A 274 20.34 -24.12 3.26
CA PHE A 274 21.15 -23.02 3.78
C PHE A 274 20.24 -22.01 4.52
N GLU A 275 20.44 -21.81 5.83
CA GLU A 275 19.79 -20.74 6.58
C GLU A 275 20.42 -19.37 6.28
N GLY A 276 19.60 -18.32 6.13
CA GLY A 276 20.05 -16.92 6.09
C GLY A 276 20.30 -16.30 4.71
N ALA A 277 20.12 -17.04 3.61
CA ALA A 277 20.23 -16.48 2.26
C ALA A 277 18.92 -15.79 1.82
N LYS A 278 19.02 -14.55 1.32
CA LYS A 278 17.88 -13.86 0.68
C LYS A 278 17.60 -14.49 -0.68
N GLN A 279 16.43 -15.11 -0.82
CA GLN A 279 15.92 -15.61 -2.09
C GLN A 279 14.80 -14.68 -2.57
N THR A 280 14.88 -14.21 -3.80
CA THR A 280 13.83 -13.37 -4.40
C THR A 280 12.90 -14.27 -5.20
N VAL A 281 11.67 -14.47 -4.73
CA VAL A 281 10.63 -15.22 -5.44
C VAL A 281 9.71 -14.23 -6.15
N THR A 282 9.56 -14.36 -7.47
CA THR A 282 8.61 -13.56 -8.26
C THR A 282 7.24 -14.24 -8.24
N ILE A 283 6.33 -13.76 -7.41
CA ILE A 283 4.98 -14.32 -7.27
C ILE A 283 4.01 -13.49 -8.13
N ASN A 284 3.27 -14.14 -9.03
CA ASN A 284 2.13 -13.53 -9.70
C ASN A 284 1.00 -13.31 -8.66
N LYS A 285 0.79 -12.07 -8.24
CA LYS A 285 -0.26 -11.71 -7.28
C LYS A 285 -1.58 -11.54 -8.02
N TYR A 286 -2.44 -12.56 -7.98
CA TYR A 286 -3.86 -12.37 -8.29
C TYR A 286 -4.48 -11.50 -7.18
N GLU A 287 -4.94 -10.30 -7.52
CA GLU A 287 -5.64 -9.42 -6.59
C GLU A 287 -6.99 -10.04 -6.19
N ARG A 288 -7.19 -10.28 -4.90
CA ARG A 288 -8.46 -10.78 -4.34
C ARG A 288 -9.30 -9.58 -3.91
N ASP A 289 -10.48 -9.41 -4.49
CA ASP A 289 -11.40 -8.31 -4.17
C ASP A 289 -12.00 -8.47 -2.76
N HIS A 290 -11.69 -7.52 -1.87
CA HIS A 290 -12.22 -7.48 -0.51
C HIS A 290 -13.75 -7.33 -0.48
N ASN A 291 -14.34 -6.66 -1.48
CA ASN A 291 -15.78 -6.48 -1.58
C ASN A 291 -16.49 -7.81 -1.89
N ALA A 292 -15.88 -8.67 -2.71
CA ALA A 292 -16.43 -9.98 -3.02
C ALA A 292 -16.48 -10.89 -1.78
N ARG A 293 -15.44 -10.85 -0.93
CA ARG A 293 -15.47 -11.56 0.37
C ARG A 293 -16.61 -11.06 1.25
N LYS A 294 -16.73 -9.74 1.40
CA LYS A 294 -17.76 -9.13 2.24
C LYS A 294 -19.16 -9.52 1.78
N ALA A 295 -19.44 -9.39 0.48
CA ALA A 295 -20.71 -9.77 -0.12
C ALA A 295 -21.02 -11.28 0.04
N CYS A 296 -20.01 -12.15 -0.09
CA CYS A 296 -20.16 -13.59 0.16
C CYS A 296 -20.59 -13.86 1.61
N ILE A 297 -19.95 -13.20 2.57
CA ILE A 297 -20.22 -13.40 3.99
C ILE A 297 -21.58 -12.81 4.39
N GLU A 298 -21.94 -11.64 3.86
CA GLU A 298 -23.26 -11.02 4.07
C GLU A 298 -24.39 -11.94 3.58
N TYR A 299 -24.18 -12.62 2.45
CA TYR A 299 -25.18 -13.54 1.88
C TYR A 299 -25.21 -14.91 2.58
N HIS A 300 -24.04 -15.54 2.80
CA HIS A 300 -23.95 -16.94 3.24
C HIS A 300 -23.84 -17.12 4.76
N GLY A 301 -23.47 -16.07 5.49
CA GLY A 301 -23.20 -16.08 6.92
C GLY A 301 -21.85 -16.70 7.31
N TYR A 302 -21.62 -16.83 8.63
CA TYR A 302 -20.35 -17.30 9.22
C TYR A 302 -20.28 -18.80 9.54
N ASN A 303 -21.25 -19.59 9.07
CA ASN A 303 -21.20 -21.04 9.27
C ASN A 303 -20.42 -21.71 8.13
N CYS A 304 -19.47 -22.58 8.45
CA CYS A 304 -18.76 -23.37 7.45
C CYS A 304 -19.74 -24.24 6.64
N LYS A 305 -19.75 -24.12 5.31
CA LYS A 305 -20.66 -24.89 4.45
C LYS A 305 -20.31 -26.38 4.35
N VAL A 306 -19.10 -26.77 4.77
CA VAL A 306 -18.66 -28.18 4.82
C VAL A 306 -19.06 -28.82 6.15
N CYS A 307 -18.45 -28.40 7.27
CA CYS A 307 -18.64 -29.05 8.57
C CYS A 307 -19.69 -28.39 9.47
N GLY A 308 -20.18 -27.19 9.13
CA GLY A 308 -21.14 -26.44 9.95
C GLY A 308 -20.53 -25.67 11.13
N PHE A 309 -19.21 -25.71 11.29
CA PHE A 309 -18.51 -25.01 12.38
C PHE A 309 -18.71 -23.50 12.28
N ASP A 310 -18.98 -22.87 13.42
CA ASP A 310 -19.18 -21.44 13.60
C ASP A 310 -18.25 -20.96 14.71
N PHE A 311 -17.32 -20.08 14.34
CA PHE A 311 -16.28 -19.62 15.25
C PHE A 311 -16.83 -18.74 16.36
N GLU A 312 -17.79 -17.86 16.06
CA GLU A 312 -18.37 -16.97 17.06
C GLU A 312 -19.20 -17.74 18.07
N LYS A 313 -19.96 -18.76 17.63
CA LYS A 313 -20.70 -19.64 18.53
C LYS A 313 -19.79 -20.50 19.42
N THR A 314 -18.63 -20.90 18.91
CA THR A 314 -17.74 -21.82 19.64
C THR A 314 -16.76 -21.09 20.55
N TYR A 315 -16.20 -19.97 20.08
CA TYR A 315 -15.12 -19.23 20.74
C TYR A 315 -15.55 -17.84 21.24
N GLY A 316 -16.82 -17.49 21.12
CA GLY A 316 -17.32 -16.17 21.49
C GLY A 316 -16.73 -15.07 20.61
N GLU A 317 -16.43 -13.92 21.21
CA GLU A 317 -15.92 -12.75 20.49
C GLU A 317 -14.60 -13.02 19.73
N LEU A 318 -13.76 -13.94 20.22
CA LEU A 318 -12.52 -14.34 19.54
C LEU A 318 -12.77 -14.93 18.15
N GLY A 319 -13.93 -15.58 17.97
CA GLY A 319 -14.33 -16.18 16.71
C GLY A 319 -15.19 -15.27 15.82
N ARG A 320 -15.52 -14.07 16.29
CA ARG A 320 -16.36 -13.12 15.55
C ARG A 320 -15.68 -12.72 14.26
N ASN A 321 -16.46 -12.68 13.18
CA ASN A 321 -15.99 -12.38 11.83
C ASN A 321 -14.92 -13.34 11.25
N TYR A 322 -14.59 -14.42 11.96
CA TYR A 322 -13.52 -15.34 11.60
C TYR A 322 -14.06 -16.52 10.78
N ILE A 323 -13.98 -16.40 9.45
CA ILE A 323 -14.20 -17.51 8.52
C ILE A 323 -13.45 -17.26 7.19
N HIS A 324 -13.00 -18.34 6.55
CA HIS A 324 -12.38 -18.29 5.23
C HIS A 324 -13.45 -18.30 4.13
N VAL A 325 -13.09 -17.81 2.94
CA VAL A 325 -13.92 -17.89 1.75
C VAL A 325 -13.19 -18.67 0.67
N HIS A 326 -13.80 -19.73 0.17
CA HIS A 326 -13.27 -20.60 -0.87
C HIS A 326 -13.93 -20.29 -2.22
N HIS A 327 -13.15 -20.35 -3.31
CA HIS A 327 -13.64 -20.14 -4.66
C HIS A 327 -14.03 -21.48 -5.27
N LEU A 328 -15.27 -21.62 -5.74
CA LEU A 328 -15.77 -22.82 -6.41
C LEU A 328 -15.40 -22.89 -7.91
N ILE A 329 -14.87 -21.79 -8.46
CA ILE A 329 -14.44 -21.69 -9.86
C ILE A 329 -12.95 -21.33 -9.87
N PRO A 330 -12.06 -22.20 -10.38
CA PRO A 330 -10.63 -21.92 -10.45
C PRO A 330 -10.32 -20.79 -11.43
N LEU A 331 -9.67 -19.73 -10.94
CA LEU A 331 -9.21 -18.57 -11.73
C LEU A 331 -8.23 -18.94 -12.86
N SER A 332 -7.58 -20.10 -12.76
CA SER A 332 -6.60 -20.59 -13.74
C SER A 332 -7.18 -20.96 -15.11
N LYS A 333 -8.50 -21.13 -15.24
CA LYS A 333 -9.17 -21.44 -16.52
C LYS A 333 -9.69 -20.21 -17.28
N ILE A 334 -9.62 -19.02 -16.69
CA ILE A 334 -10.24 -17.80 -17.25
C ILE A 334 -9.13 -16.81 -17.60
N GLY A 335 -8.66 -16.86 -18.85
CA GLY A 335 -7.56 -16.02 -19.36
C GLY A 335 -7.90 -14.55 -19.61
N LYS A 336 -8.93 -13.99 -18.96
CA LYS A 336 -9.38 -12.58 -19.02
C LYS A 336 -10.04 -12.17 -17.70
N GLU A 337 -10.16 -10.87 -17.44
CA GLU A 337 -10.90 -10.30 -16.29
C GLU A 337 -12.25 -11.01 -16.11
N TYR A 338 -12.47 -11.60 -14.93
CA TYR A 338 -13.68 -12.35 -14.58
C TYR A 338 -14.48 -11.57 -13.54
N SER A 339 -15.75 -11.33 -13.84
CA SER A 339 -16.69 -10.80 -12.83
C SER A 339 -17.09 -11.95 -11.91
N ILE A 340 -16.63 -11.88 -10.66
CA ILE A 340 -16.95 -12.88 -9.64
C ILE A 340 -18.35 -12.63 -9.07
N ASN A 341 -19.16 -13.68 -8.95
CA ASN A 341 -20.44 -13.60 -8.24
C ASN A 341 -20.27 -14.13 -6.81
N PRO A 342 -20.31 -13.27 -5.77
CA PRO A 342 -20.08 -13.69 -4.38
C PRO A 342 -21.09 -14.69 -3.83
N GLN A 343 -22.25 -14.85 -4.46
CA GLN A 343 -23.28 -15.79 -4.00
C GLN A 343 -23.08 -17.19 -4.55
N THR A 344 -22.60 -17.32 -5.79
CA THR A 344 -22.48 -18.62 -6.49
C THR A 344 -21.05 -19.13 -6.58
N ASP A 345 -20.07 -18.22 -6.61
CA ASP A 345 -18.68 -18.56 -6.91
C ASP A 345 -17.84 -18.65 -5.64
N LEU A 346 -18.38 -18.16 -4.51
CA LEU A 346 -17.73 -18.07 -3.22
C LEU A 346 -18.56 -18.74 -2.13
N ILE A 347 -17.87 -19.38 -1.19
CA ILE A 347 -18.51 -20.02 -0.04
C ILE A 347 -17.69 -19.82 1.25
N PRO A 348 -18.34 -19.66 2.41
CA PRO A 348 -17.64 -19.62 3.69
C PRO A 348 -17.27 -21.04 4.16
N VAL A 349 -16.00 -21.23 4.53
CA VAL A 349 -15.45 -22.50 5.06
C VAL A 349 -14.50 -22.25 6.22
N CYS A 350 -14.40 -23.18 7.18
CA CYS A 350 -13.39 -23.07 8.24
C CYS A 350 -11.98 -23.33 7.68
N PRO A 351 -10.91 -22.87 8.36
CA PRO A 351 -9.53 -23.10 7.93
C PRO A 351 -9.20 -24.57 7.67
N ASN A 352 -9.68 -25.48 8.51
CA ASN A 352 -9.42 -26.91 8.38
C ASN A 352 -10.09 -27.50 7.12
N CYS A 353 -11.36 -27.20 6.88
CA CYS A 353 -12.06 -27.65 5.67
C CYS A 353 -11.45 -26.99 4.42
N HIS A 354 -11.05 -25.72 4.51
CA HIS A 354 -10.41 -25.02 3.40
C HIS A 354 -9.12 -25.71 2.95
N ALA A 355 -8.27 -26.09 3.90
CA ALA A 355 -7.04 -26.83 3.62
C ALA A 355 -7.33 -28.19 2.95
N MET A 356 -8.34 -28.92 3.45
CA MET A 356 -8.69 -30.23 2.88
C MET A 356 -9.30 -30.13 1.47
N LEU A 357 -10.03 -29.06 1.15
CA LEU A 357 -10.52 -28.82 -0.21
C LEU A 357 -9.33 -28.65 -1.18
N HIS A 358 -8.33 -27.83 -0.84
CA HIS A 358 -7.14 -27.66 -1.68
C HIS A 358 -6.27 -28.92 -1.82
N LYS A 359 -6.31 -29.84 -0.86
CA LYS A 359 -5.63 -31.14 -0.94
C LYS A 359 -6.41 -32.22 -1.69
N SER A 360 -7.69 -32.00 -1.97
CA SER A 360 -8.51 -32.97 -2.68
C SER A 360 -8.26 -32.91 -4.20
N GLU A 361 -8.43 -34.03 -4.89
CA GLU A 361 -8.33 -34.08 -6.37
C GLU A 361 -9.34 -33.16 -7.07
N ASN A 362 -10.45 -32.82 -6.39
CA ASN A 362 -11.43 -31.87 -6.86
C ASN A 362 -11.79 -30.84 -5.76
N PRO A 363 -11.07 -29.70 -5.70
CA PRO A 363 -11.25 -28.70 -4.65
C PRO A 363 -12.66 -28.09 -4.55
N ASN A 364 -13.46 -28.20 -5.61
CA ASN A 364 -14.81 -27.63 -5.64
C ASN A 364 -15.87 -28.63 -5.13
N ASP A 365 -15.51 -29.90 -4.88
CA ASP A 365 -16.45 -30.93 -4.40
C ASP A 365 -16.55 -30.94 -2.87
N LEU A 366 -17.33 -29.99 -2.35
CA LEU A 366 -17.63 -29.89 -0.93
C LEU A 366 -18.35 -31.13 -0.37
N TYR A 367 -19.11 -31.81 -1.21
CA TYR A 367 -19.97 -32.91 -0.79
C TYR A 367 -19.14 -34.15 -0.46
N SER A 368 -18.13 -34.44 -1.27
CA SER A 368 -17.16 -35.51 -0.98
C SER A 368 -16.42 -35.25 0.31
N LEU A 369 -15.91 -34.03 0.54
CA LEU A 369 -15.25 -33.69 1.79
C LEU A 369 -16.20 -33.78 2.99
N LYS A 370 -17.45 -33.34 2.84
CA LYS A 370 -18.48 -33.41 3.89
C LYS A 370 -18.80 -34.85 4.30
N LYS A 371 -18.74 -35.82 3.38
CA LYS A 371 -18.92 -37.25 3.68
C LYS A 371 -17.75 -37.87 4.45
N MET A 372 -16.55 -37.32 4.29
CA MET A 372 -15.34 -37.82 4.97
C MET A 372 -15.24 -37.37 6.43
N ILE A 373 -15.95 -36.31 6.81
CA ILE A 373 -15.97 -35.80 8.19
C ILE A 373 -16.91 -36.68 9.02
N GLN A 374 -16.33 -37.50 9.90
CA GLN A 374 -17.09 -38.18 10.96
C GLN A 374 -17.43 -37.14 12.04
N LYS A 375 -18.70 -37.06 12.40
CA LYS A 375 -19.21 -36.11 13.41
C LYS A 375 -19.08 -36.67 14.83
#